data_AF-A0A4Q0NSW6-F1
#
_entry.id   AF-A0A4Q0NSW6-F1
#
_cell.length_a   1.000
_cell.length_b   1.000
_cell.length_c   1.000
_cell.angle_alpha   90.00
_cell.angle_beta   90.00
_cell.angle_gamma   90.00
#
_symmetry.space_group_name_H-M   'P 1'
#
loop_
_entity.id
_entity.type
_entity.pdbx_description
1 polymer ?
#
loop_
_entity_poly.entity_id
_entity_poly.type
_entity_poly.pdbx_seq_one_letter_code
_entity_poly.pdbx_strand_id
1 'polypeptide(L)'
;MERRTIIIIGFLFCLIGILIAPLFYENTQYGEIFFLLIIYPIPALILATLNGYLLRFTELKTQNLILKIGIGFIPILIMILLANGKESPIQFIATFGSIGIGITDLIWITKLTKSQLTTN
;
A
#
# COMPACT_ATOMS: atom_id res chain seq x y z
N MET A 1 -15.91 -4.49 7.40
CA MET A 1 -14.63 -3.86 7.76
C MET A 1 -14.67 -2.39 7.39
N GLU A 2 -14.52 -1.51 8.38
CA GLU A 2 -14.52 -0.07 8.17
C GLU A 2 -13.17 0.38 7.58
N ARG A 3 -13.20 1.44 6.76
CA ARG A 3 -12.06 2.08 6.07
C ARG A 3 -10.82 2.27 6.96
N ARG A 4 -11.06 2.52 8.25
CA ARG A 4 -10.05 2.59 9.31
C ARG A 4 -9.18 1.33 9.39
N THR A 5 -9.79 0.16 9.32
CA THR A 5 -9.12 -1.14 9.46
C THR A 5 -8.04 -1.34 8.40
N ILE A 6 -8.34 -0.98 7.15
CA ILE A 6 -7.41 -1.13 6.02
C ILE A 6 -6.23 -0.17 6.16
N ILE A 7 -6.50 1.09 6.51
CA ILE A 7 -5.47 2.11 6.74
C ILE A 7 -4.58 1.72 7.94
N ILE A 8 -5.20 1.22 9.02
CA ILE A 8 -4.49 0.76 10.23
C ILE A 8 -3.60 -0.45 9.90
N ILE A 9 -4.08 -1.41 9.13
CA ILE A 9 -3.29 -2.59 8.71
C ILE A 9 -2.10 -2.16 7.83
N GLY A 10 -2.32 -1.30 6.83
CA GLY A 10 -1.24 -0.79 5.98
C GLY A 10 -0.19 0.00 6.78
N PHE A 11 -0.62 0.80 7.76
CA PHE A 11 0.26 1.51 8.67
C PHE A 11 1.04 0.58 9.60
N LEU A 12 0.40 -0.47 10.13
CA LEU A 12 1.04 -1.52 10.93
C LEU A 12 2.12 -2.25 10.14
N PHE A 13 1.86 -2.61 8.87
CA PHE A 13 2.88 -3.22 8.01
C PHE A 13 4.06 -2.29 7.74
N CYS A 14 3.83 -0.98 7.60
CA CYS A 14 4.92 0.01 7.50
C CYS A 14 5.75 0.09 8.78
N LEU A 15 5.09 0.13 9.96
CA LEU A 15 5.76 0.13 11.25
C LEU A 15 6.61 -1.13 11.46
N ILE A 16 6.09 -2.30 11.07
CA ILE A 16 6.82 -3.56 11.12
C ILE A 16 8.04 -3.51 10.19
N GLY A 17 7.89 -3.03 8.95
CA GLY A 17 9.02 -2.84 8.03
C GLY A 17 10.12 -1.96 8.62
N ILE A 18 9.74 -0.85 9.28
CA ILE A 18 10.68 0.07 9.92
C ILE A 18 11.37 -0.54 11.14
N LEU A 19 10.69 -1.40 11.90
CA LEU A 19 11.30 -2.09 13.05
C LEU A 19 12.31 -3.16 12.63
N ILE A 20 12.11 -3.78 11.47
CA ILE A 20 12.97 -4.86 10.98
C ILE A 20 14.12 -4.30 10.10
N ALA A 21 13.94 -3.14 9.44
CA ALA A 21 14.97 -2.54 8.58
C ALA A 21 16.35 -2.35 9.26
N PRO A 22 16.46 -1.90 10.53
CA PRO A 22 17.74 -1.80 11.22
C PRO A 22 18.43 -3.16 11.48
N LEU A 23 17.69 -4.27 11.46
CA LEU A 23 18.29 -5.62 11.59
C LEU A 23 19.05 -6.03 10.32
N PHE A 24 18.77 -5.39 9.18
CA PHE A 24 19.43 -5.65 7.90
C PHE A 24 20.54 -4.64 7.57
N TYR A 25 20.59 -3.50 8.26
CA TYR A 25 21.62 -2.48 8.10
C TYR A 25 22.46 -2.38 9.38
N GLU A 26 23.56 -3.14 9.43
CA GLU A 26 24.53 -3.08 10.52
C GLU A 26 25.07 -1.64 10.68
N ASN A 27 25.14 -1.14 11.93
CA ASN A 27 25.83 0.10 12.32
C ASN A 27 25.20 1.46 11.93
N THR A 28 23.88 1.65 12.08
CA THR A 28 23.27 2.99 11.99
C THR A 28 23.12 3.67 13.37
N GLN A 29 23.56 4.92 13.50
CA GLN A 29 23.45 5.69 14.76
C GLN A 29 21.97 5.96 15.09
N TYR A 30 21.59 6.01 16.37
CA TYR A 30 20.19 6.23 16.80
C TYR A 30 19.50 7.46 16.15
N GLY A 31 20.24 8.49 15.74
CA GLY A 31 19.71 9.63 14.98
C GLY A 31 19.24 9.26 13.57
N GLU A 32 19.91 8.31 12.92
CA GLU A 32 19.55 7.81 11.59
C GLU A 32 18.26 6.97 11.64
N ILE A 33 18.02 6.25 12.74
CA ILE A 33 16.77 5.51 12.98
C ILE A 33 15.56 6.44 13.00
N PHE A 34 15.67 7.64 13.60
CA PHE A 34 14.61 8.65 13.56
C PHE A 34 14.36 9.20 12.15
N PHE A 35 15.41 9.40 11.36
CA PHE A 35 15.28 9.77 9.95
C PHE A 35 14.65 8.65 9.11
N LEU A 36 15.00 7.38 9.36
CA LEU A 36 14.33 6.20 8.80
C LEU A 36 12.83 6.19 9.17
N LEU A 37 12.47 6.61 10.39
CA LEU A 37 11.08 6.71 10.84
C LEU A 37 10.30 7.87 10.21
N ILE A 38 10.94 8.75 9.43
CA ILE A 38 10.28 9.85 8.70
C ILE A 38 10.30 9.54 7.20
N ILE A 39 11.45 9.12 6.69
CA ILE A 39 11.70 8.86 5.25
C ILE A 39 10.86 7.70 4.73
N TYR A 40 10.53 6.71 5.55
CA TYR A 40 9.84 5.49 5.10
C TYR A 40 8.32 5.51 5.36
N PRO A 41 7.82 5.79 6.58
CA PRO A 41 6.38 5.72 6.84
C PRO A 41 5.60 6.89 6.25
N ILE A 42 6.20 8.09 6.12
CA ILE A 42 5.47 9.23 5.56
C ILE A 42 5.13 8.99 4.08
N PRO A 43 6.10 8.63 3.20
CA PRO A 43 5.76 8.28 1.82
C PRO A 43 4.82 7.09 1.73
N ALA A 44 4.99 6.07 2.57
CA ALA A 44 4.10 4.92 2.57
C ALA A 44 2.66 5.27 2.99
N LEU A 45 2.49 6.17 3.96
CA LEU A 45 1.18 6.68 4.38
C LEU A 45 0.52 7.52 3.28
N ILE A 46 1.30 8.36 2.59
CA ILE A 46 0.82 9.11 1.42
C ILE A 46 0.33 8.14 0.34
N LEU A 47 1.12 7.13 0.01
CA LEU A 47 0.78 6.12 -1.00
C LEU A 47 -0.46 5.31 -0.62
N ALA A 48 -0.57 4.88 0.64
CA ALA A 48 -1.75 4.17 1.14
C ALA A 48 -3.01 5.05 1.09
N THR A 49 -2.88 6.33 1.44
CA THR A 49 -3.99 7.29 1.39
C THR A 49 -4.43 7.52 -0.04
N LEU A 50 -3.48 7.76 -0.96
CA LEU A 50 -3.76 7.94 -2.39
C LEU A 50 -4.43 6.70 -2.99
N ASN A 51 -3.97 5.48 -2.63
CA ASN A 51 -4.62 4.25 -3.06
C ASN A 51 -6.09 4.20 -2.60
N GLY A 52 -6.34 4.49 -1.32
CA GLY A 52 -7.69 4.52 -0.77
C GLY A 52 -8.62 5.57 -1.42
N TYR A 53 -8.06 6.68 -1.91
CA TYR A 53 -8.80 7.67 -2.71
C TYR A 53 -9.10 7.16 -4.11
N LEU A 54 -8.10 6.57 -4.79
CA LEU A 54 -8.25 6.01 -6.12
C LEU A 54 -9.35 4.95 -6.14
N LEU A 55 -9.31 3.97 -5.23
CA LEU A 55 -10.33 2.91 -5.15
C LEU A 55 -11.74 3.48 -4.97
N ARG A 56 -11.91 4.51 -4.12
CA ARG A 56 -13.22 5.17 -3.93
C ARG A 56 -13.67 5.90 -5.19
N PHE A 57 -12.77 6.62 -5.83
CA PHE A 57 -13.09 7.34 -7.07
C PHE A 57 -13.55 6.35 -8.15
N THR A 58 -12.83 5.25 -8.31
CA THR A 58 -13.15 4.14 -9.22
C THR A 58 -14.50 3.50 -8.89
N GLU A 59 -14.81 3.34 -7.60
CA GLU A 59 -16.10 2.80 -7.17
C GLU A 59 -17.27 3.72 -7.55
N LEU A 60 -17.09 5.04 -7.46
CA LEU A 60 -18.11 6.05 -7.75
C LEU A 60 -18.27 6.35 -9.25
N LYS A 61 -17.19 6.28 -10.04
CA LYS A 61 -17.16 6.73 -11.44
C LYS A 61 -17.31 5.61 -12.45
N THR A 62 -17.04 4.37 -12.05
CA THR A 62 -17.06 3.22 -12.96
C THR A 62 -18.17 2.27 -12.54
N GLN A 63 -18.96 1.74 -13.48
CA GLN A 63 -19.96 0.70 -13.16
C GLN A 63 -19.49 -0.72 -13.52
N ASN A 64 -18.60 -0.84 -14.51
CA ASN A 64 -18.07 -2.13 -14.95
C ASN A 64 -17.02 -2.68 -13.94
N LEU A 65 -17.30 -3.87 -13.39
CA LEU A 65 -16.45 -4.54 -12.40
C LEU A 65 -15.03 -4.81 -12.91
N ILE A 66 -14.87 -5.20 -14.18
CA ILE A 66 -13.57 -5.52 -14.78
C ILE A 66 -12.69 -4.27 -14.84
N LEU A 67 -13.27 -3.14 -15.24
CA LEU A 67 -12.59 -1.83 -15.25
C LEU A 67 -12.23 -1.38 -13.83
N LYS A 68 -13.09 -1.62 -12.83
CA LYS A 68 -12.78 -1.30 -11.43
C LYS A 68 -11.55 -2.06 -10.93
N ILE A 69 -11.51 -3.36 -11.19
CA ILE A 69 -10.39 -4.23 -10.81
C ILE A 69 -9.12 -3.78 -11.53
N GLY A 70 -9.19 -3.52 -12.84
CA GLY A 70 -8.04 -3.08 -13.63
C GLY A 70 -7.43 -1.77 -13.13
N ILE A 71 -8.26 -0.79 -12.75
CA ILE A 71 -7.79 0.49 -12.19
C ILE A 71 -7.18 0.28 -10.80
N GLY A 72 -7.74 -0.63 -9.99
CA GLY A 72 -7.18 -1.03 -8.70
C GLY A 72 -5.76 -1.56 -8.80
N PHE A 73 -5.39 -2.28 -9.87
CA PHE A 73 -4.03 -2.80 -10.03
C PHE A 73 -2.97 -1.76 -10.45
N ILE A 74 -3.37 -0.56 -10.89
CA ILE A 74 -2.43 0.46 -11.39
C ILE A 74 -1.36 0.84 -10.34
N PRO A 75 -1.71 1.14 -9.07
CA PRO A 75 -0.72 1.48 -8.04
C PRO A 75 0.23 0.33 -7.74
N ILE A 76 -0.25 -0.92 -7.73
CA ILE A 76 0.61 -2.11 -7.56
C ILE A 76 1.63 -2.19 -8.68
N LEU A 77 1.21 -1.97 -9.93
CA LEU A 77 2.08 -2.05 -11.09
C LEU A 77 3.19 -0.98 -11.04
N ILE A 78 2.84 0.24 -10.64
CA ILE A 78 3.81 1.33 -10.42
C ILE A 78 4.81 0.94 -9.32
N MET A 79 4.33 0.36 -8.22
CA MET A 79 5.20 -0.05 -7.11
C MET A 79 6.15 -1.19 -7.52
N ILE A 80 5.68 -2.18 -8.28
CA ILE A 80 6.54 -3.25 -8.79
C ILE A 80 7.66 -2.69 -9.68
N LEU A 81 7.35 -1.71 -10.54
CA LEU A 81 8.37 -1.04 -11.36
C LEU A 81 9.40 -0.30 -10.51
N LEU A 82 8.96 0.40 -9.46
CA LEU A 82 9.86 1.08 -8.52
C LEU A 82 10.70 0.11 -7.67
N ALA A 83 10.19 -1.10 -7.42
CA ALA A 83 10.89 -2.14 -6.66
C ALA A 83 12.04 -2.82 -7.45
N ASN A 84 12.08 -2.68 -8.78
CA ASN A 84 13.18 -3.19 -9.62
C ASN A 84 14.36 -2.22 -9.77
N GLY A 85 14.34 -1.07 -9.08
CA GLY A 85 15.42 -0.08 -9.10
C GLY A 85 16.66 -0.50 -8.30
N LYS A 86 17.70 0.36 -8.31
CA LYS A 86 18.89 0.19 -7.45
C LYS A 86 18.50 0.18 -5.96
N GLU A 87 19.27 -0.56 -5.15
CA GLU A 87 19.16 -0.59 -3.68
C GLU A 87 19.09 0.83 -3.12
N SER A 88 17.89 1.22 -2.69
CA SER A 88 17.57 2.56 -2.27
C SER A 88 16.34 2.56 -1.34
N PRO A 89 16.15 3.61 -0.53
CA PRO A 89 14.94 3.75 0.28
C PRO A 89 13.64 3.60 -0.52
N ILE A 90 13.66 4.01 -1.80
CA ILE A 90 12.54 3.90 -2.74
C ILE A 90 12.21 2.43 -3.03
N GLN A 91 13.21 1.58 -3.21
CA GLN A 91 13.00 0.15 -3.46
C GLN A 91 12.32 -0.53 -2.26
N PHE A 92 12.75 -0.19 -1.04
CA PHE A 92 12.13 -0.71 0.18
C PHE A 92 10.67 -0.27 0.31
N ILE A 93 10.41 1.04 0.13
CA ILE A 93 9.04 1.60 0.18
C ILE A 93 8.17 0.95 -0.89
N ALA A 94 8.69 0.76 -2.09
CA ALA A 94 7.99 0.12 -3.20
C ALA A 94 7.68 -1.36 -2.91
N THR A 95 8.64 -2.10 -2.35
CA THR A 95 8.49 -3.51 -2.00
C THR A 95 7.44 -3.70 -0.91
N PHE A 96 7.60 -3.06 0.25
CA PHE A 96 6.64 -3.18 1.35
C PHE A 96 5.31 -2.51 1.05
N GLY A 97 5.33 -1.38 0.33
CA GLY A 97 4.14 -0.69 -0.11
C GLY A 97 3.32 -1.50 -1.12
N SER A 98 3.96 -2.24 -2.04
CA SER A 98 3.27 -3.15 -2.96
C SER A 98 2.50 -4.25 -2.23
N ILE A 99 3.04 -4.77 -1.13
CA ILE A 99 2.36 -5.77 -0.30
C ILE A 99 1.15 -5.14 0.39
N GLY A 100 1.31 -3.98 1.03
CA GLY A 100 0.22 -3.27 1.72
C GLY A 100 -0.91 -2.84 0.79
N ILE A 101 -0.57 -2.32 -0.39
CA ILE A 101 -1.53 -1.98 -1.45
C ILE A 101 -2.18 -3.24 -1.99
N GLY A 102 -1.41 -4.30 -2.27
CA GLY A 102 -1.92 -5.58 -2.76
C GLY A 102 -2.98 -6.20 -1.83
N ILE A 103 -2.72 -6.23 -0.52
CA ILE A 103 -3.69 -6.70 0.47
C ILE A 103 -4.94 -5.81 0.47
N THR A 104 -4.75 -4.49 0.42
CA THR A 104 -5.86 -3.52 0.40
C THR A 104 -6.78 -3.73 -0.80
N ASP A 105 -6.18 -3.90 -1.98
CA ASP A 105 -6.92 -4.07 -3.23
C ASP A 105 -7.61 -5.42 -3.27
N LEU A 106 -6.97 -6.50 -2.80
CA LEU A 106 -7.61 -7.81 -2.67
C LEU A 106 -8.84 -7.76 -1.75
N ILE A 107 -8.74 -7.10 -0.60
CA ILE A 107 -9.87 -6.92 0.32
C ILE A 107 -11.00 -6.13 -0.37
N TRP A 108 -10.65 -5.06 -1.09
CA TRP A 108 -11.62 -4.23 -1.80
C TRP A 108 -12.33 -4.98 -2.93
N ILE A 109 -11.59 -5.72 -3.76
CA ILE A 109 -12.13 -6.56 -4.84
C ILE A 109 -13.08 -7.61 -4.26
N THR A 110 -12.67 -8.32 -3.21
CA THR A 110 -13.51 -9.34 -2.56
C THR A 110 -14.84 -8.74 -2.09
N LYS A 111 -14.80 -7.52 -1.53
CA LYS A 111 -16.00 -6.80 -1.09
C LYS A 111 -16.88 -6.39 -2.27
N LEU A 112 -16.30 -5.88 -3.36
CA LEU A 112 -17.01 -5.50 -4.58
C LEU A 112 -17.75 -6.68 -5.21
N THR A 113 -17.06 -7.82 -5.37
CA THR A 113 -17.64 -9.02 -5.97
C THR A 113 -18.78 -9.57 -5.10
N LYS A 114 -18.60 -9.60 -3.77
CA LYS A 114 -19.68 -10.01 -2.84
C LYS A 114 -20.89 -9.08 -2.92
N SER A 115 -20.67 -7.77 -3.02
CA SER A 115 -21.76 -6.79 -3.14
C SER A 115 -22.56 -6.96 -4.42
N GLN A 116 -21.92 -7.26 -5.55
CA GLN A 116 -22.63 -7.52 -6.82
C GLN A 116 -23.44 -8.81 -6.77
N LEU A 117 -22.91 -9.87 -6.13
CA LEU A 117 -23.61 -11.15 -5.95
C LEU A 117 -24.91 -11.03 -5.14
N THR A 118 -25.00 -10.08 -4.21
CA THR A 118 -26.22 -9.86 -3.40
C THR A 118 -27.27 -8.95 -4.05
N THR A 119 -26.93 -8.30 -5.16
CA THR A 119 -27.84 -7.39 -5.89
C THR A 119 -28.41 -7.97 -7.18
N ASN A 120 -27.97 -9.18 -7.57
CA ASN A 120 -28.55 -9.99 -8.63
C ASN A 120 -29.44 -11.09 -8.03
#